data_AF-A0A2W5KBG4-F1
#
_entry.id   AF-A0A2W5KBG4-F1
#
_cell.length_a   1.000
_cell.length_b   1.000
_cell.length_c   1.000
_cell.angle_alpha   90.00
_cell.angle_beta   90.00
_cell.angle_gamma   90.00
#
_symmetry.space_group_name_H-M   'P 1'
#
loop_
_entity.id
_entity.type
_entity.pdbx_description
1 polymer ?
#
loop_
_entity_poly.entity_id
_entity_poly.type
_entity_poly.pdbx_seq_one_letter_code
_entity_poly.pdbx_strand_id
1 'polypeptide(L)'
;MLSFVDRRLDEIDALTDEELLAEAQETGEDPERVAQELRALIESLIQEQAKERLKSARASLDRRRVGMPIASATFLSFERKQAILKGFAENDGRLGERLTMAARKGDGASEREVDSILQDLRDLGAIDEDGNPR
;
A
#
# COMPACT_ATOMS: atom_id res chain seq x y z
N MET A 1 0.91 55.27 -0.67
CA MET A 1 1.76 54.53 0.30
C MET A 1 2.20 53.15 -0.22
N LEU A 2 1.61 52.60 -1.30
CA LEU A 2 2.03 51.34 -1.93
C LEU A 2 3.33 51.43 -2.78
N SER A 3 3.70 52.64 -3.23
CA SER A 3 4.80 52.84 -4.20
C SER A 3 6.20 52.43 -3.74
N PHE A 4 6.44 52.33 -2.43
CA PHE A 4 7.73 51.85 -1.92
C PHE A 4 7.84 50.33 -1.99
N VAL A 5 6.75 49.63 -1.63
CA VAL A 5 6.69 48.17 -1.68
C VAL A 5 6.71 47.72 -3.14
N ASP A 6 5.92 48.35 -4.00
CA ASP A 6 5.90 48.00 -5.44
C ASP A 6 7.27 48.23 -6.09
N ARG A 7 7.94 49.36 -5.81
CA ARG A 7 9.31 49.60 -6.30
C ARG A 7 10.31 48.57 -5.79
N ARG A 8 10.16 48.10 -4.55
CA ARG A 8 11.04 47.07 -3.98
C ARG A 8 10.79 45.70 -4.61
N LEU A 9 9.55 45.39 -4.96
CA LEU A 9 9.22 44.19 -5.70
C LEU A 9 9.80 44.26 -7.12
N ASP A 10 9.68 45.40 -7.81
CA ASP A 10 10.28 45.60 -9.14
C ASP A 10 11.82 45.48 -9.11
N GLU A 11 12.47 45.96 -8.03
CA GLU A 11 13.91 45.80 -7.82
C GLU A 11 14.30 44.34 -7.61
N ILE A 12 13.52 43.57 -6.85
CA ILE A 12 13.76 42.13 -6.63
C ILE A 12 13.51 41.33 -7.91
N ASP A 13 12.44 41.62 -8.65
CA ASP A 13 12.10 40.97 -9.92
C ASP A 13 13.12 41.27 -11.03
N ALA A 14 13.88 42.36 -10.89
CA ALA A 14 14.95 42.73 -11.81
C ALA A 14 16.30 42.06 -11.50
N LEU A 15 16.47 41.46 -10.32
CA LEU A 15 17.69 40.73 -9.97
C LEU A 15 17.78 39.44 -10.78
N THR A 16 18.98 39.16 -11.26
CA THR A 16 19.30 37.85 -11.83
C THR A 16 19.45 36.80 -10.73
N ASP A 17 19.28 35.52 -11.07
CA ASP A 17 19.50 34.41 -10.14
C ASP A 17 20.90 34.47 -9.49
N GLU A 18 21.91 34.90 -10.26
CA GLU A 18 23.30 35.06 -9.78
C GLU A 18 23.42 36.17 -8.73
N GLU A 19 22.74 37.29 -8.92
CA GLU A 19 22.72 38.41 -7.97
C GLU A 19 21.94 38.06 -6.69
N LEU A 20 20.82 37.35 -6.81
CA LEU A 20 20.05 36.83 -5.67
C LEU A 20 20.88 35.85 -4.83
N LEU A 21 21.61 34.94 -5.48
CA LEU A 21 22.50 34.00 -4.79
C LEU A 21 23.66 34.71 -4.10
N ALA A 22 24.24 35.73 -4.74
CA ALA A 22 25.30 36.53 -4.15
C ALA A 22 24.81 37.30 -2.92
N GLU A 23 23.63 37.93 -2.97
CA GLU A 23 23.05 38.66 -1.84
C GLU A 23 22.74 37.73 -0.65
N ALA A 24 22.23 36.52 -0.93
CA ALA A 24 22.00 35.49 0.10
C ALA A 24 23.31 35.05 0.77
N GLN A 25 24.38 34.87 -0.01
CA GLN A 25 25.71 34.54 0.53
C GLN A 25 26.31 35.69 1.35
N GLU A 26 26.14 36.94 0.91
CA GLU A 26 26.61 38.13 1.63
C GLU A 26 25.92 38.30 3.00
N THR A 27 24.66 37.86 3.11
CA THR A 27 23.91 37.83 4.38
C THR A 27 24.25 36.62 5.25
N GLY A 28 25.17 35.75 4.81
CA GLY A 28 25.64 34.58 5.55
C GLY A 28 24.76 33.34 5.39
N GLU A 29 23.82 33.35 4.45
CA GLU A 29 23.05 32.16 4.08
C GLU A 29 23.85 31.26 3.12
N ASP A 30 23.53 29.97 3.13
CA ASP A 30 24.09 28.98 2.20
C ASP A 30 22.94 28.48 1.31
N PRO A 31 22.79 29.03 0.09
CA PRO A 31 21.69 28.67 -0.81
C PRO A 31 21.69 27.18 -1.17
N GLU A 32 22.87 26.55 -1.25
CA GLU A 32 22.98 25.14 -1.59
C GLU A 32 22.47 24.27 -0.43
N ARG A 33 22.79 24.63 0.82
CA ARG A 33 22.22 23.97 2.00
C ARG A 33 20.69 24.10 2.04
N VAL A 34 20.16 25.31 1.79
CA VAL A 34 18.70 25.54 1.77
C VAL A 34 18.03 24.72 0.66
N ALA A 35 18.63 24.66 -0.53
CA ALA A 35 18.13 23.83 -1.63
C ALA A 35 18.13 22.34 -1.27
N GLN A 36 19.17 21.85 -0.60
CA GLN A 36 19.25 20.46 -0.15
C GLN A 36 18.18 20.13 0.90
N GLU A 37 17.96 21.02 1.87
CA GLU A 37 16.91 20.87 2.88
C GLU A 37 15.52 20.83 2.24
N LEU A 38 15.27 21.70 1.26
CA LEU A 38 14.01 21.72 0.54
C LEU A 38 13.79 20.44 -0.28
N ARG A 39 14.82 19.94 -0.99
CA ARG A 39 14.75 18.66 -1.71
C ARG A 39 14.43 17.51 -0.76
N ALA A 40 15.11 17.42 0.38
CA ALA A 40 14.87 16.39 1.38
C ALA A 40 13.44 16.45 1.96
N LEU A 41 12.91 17.65 2.17
CA LEU A 41 11.52 17.85 2.61
C LEU A 41 10.52 17.42 1.54
N ILE A 42 10.74 17.76 0.28
CA ILE A 42 9.86 17.33 -0.82
C ILE A 42 9.86 15.80 -0.94
N GLU A 43 11.03 15.17 -0.86
CA GLU A 43 11.15 13.71 -0.90
C GLU A 43 10.41 13.03 0.26
N SER A 44 10.52 13.58 1.48
CA SER A 44 9.82 13.02 2.64
C SER A 44 8.29 13.12 2.50
N LEU A 45 7.79 14.26 2.01
CA LEU A 45 6.36 14.47 1.74
C LEU A 45 5.83 13.51 0.67
N ILE A 46 6.59 13.29 -0.42
CA ILE A 46 6.23 12.32 -1.46
C ILE A 46 6.12 10.91 -0.86
N GLN A 47 7.07 10.51 -0.01
CA GLN A 47 7.06 9.21 0.64
C GLN A 47 5.88 9.06 1.61
N GLU A 48 5.56 10.09 2.39
CA GLU A 48 4.40 10.08 3.29
C GLU A 48 3.09 9.96 2.50
N GLN A 49 2.92 10.76 1.45
CA GLN A 49 1.74 10.68 0.59
C GLN A 49 1.61 9.30 -0.07
N ALA A 50 2.71 8.70 -0.52
CA ALA A 50 2.70 7.36 -1.08
C ALA A 50 2.26 6.31 -0.04
N LYS A 51 2.73 6.41 1.21
CA LYS A 51 2.32 5.54 2.32
C LYS A 51 0.83 5.70 2.63
N GLU A 52 0.32 6.93 2.65
CA GLU A 52 -1.10 7.20 2.88
C GLU A 52 -1.98 6.64 1.76
N ARG A 53 -1.58 6.81 0.49
CA ARG A 53 -2.27 6.21 -0.66
C ARG A 53 -2.27 4.68 -0.59
N LEU A 54 -1.17 4.07 -0.17
CA LEU A 54 -1.11 2.62 0.04
C LEU A 54 -2.05 2.18 1.17
N LYS A 55 -2.06 2.92 2.29
CA LYS A 55 -2.95 2.64 3.43
C LYS A 55 -4.42 2.75 3.04
N SER A 56 -4.80 3.79 2.29
CA SER A 56 -6.18 3.98 1.83
C SER A 56 -6.59 2.92 0.82
N ALA A 57 -5.71 2.54 -0.10
CA ALA A 57 -5.94 1.43 -1.04
C ALA A 57 -6.18 0.11 -0.29
N ARG A 58 -5.33 -0.23 0.70
CA ARG A 58 -5.52 -1.41 1.55
C ARG A 58 -6.86 -1.38 2.29
N ALA A 59 -7.18 -0.26 2.93
CA ALA A 59 -8.47 -0.10 3.62
C ALA A 59 -9.67 -0.24 2.68
N SER A 60 -9.55 0.20 1.42
CA SER A 60 -10.59 0.02 0.41
C SER A 60 -10.76 -1.44 -0.02
N LEU A 61 -9.67 -2.21 -0.11
CA LEU A 61 -9.70 -3.64 -0.38
C LEU A 61 -10.33 -4.39 0.81
N ASP A 62 -9.95 -4.06 2.03
CA ASP A 62 -10.54 -4.68 3.23
C ASP A 62 -12.03 -4.38 3.35
N ARG A 63 -12.48 -3.14 3.04
CA ARG A 63 -13.91 -2.82 2.98
C ARG A 63 -14.65 -3.59 1.89
N ARG A 64 -14.03 -3.78 0.71
CA ARG A 64 -14.60 -4.61 -0.36
C ARG A 64 -14.72 -6.08 0.07
N ARG A 65 -13.76 -6.60 0.82
CA ARG A 65 -13.83 -7.94 1.43
C ARG A 65 -14.96 -8.06 2.45
N VAL A 66 -15.17 -7.05 3.28
CA VAL A 66 -16.27 -7.05 4.28
C VAL A 66 -17.65 -6.86 3.64
N GLY A 67 -17.72 -6.17 2.49
CA GLY A 67 -18.96 -5.90 1.75
C GLY A 67 -19.31 -6.96 0.69
N MET A 68 -18.39 -7.87 0.37
CA MET A 68 -18.74 -9.05 -0.39
C MET A 68 -19.66 -9.91 0.49
N PRO A 69 -20.87 -10.27 0.04
CA PRO A 69 -21.56 -11.37 0.70
C PRO A 69 -20.56 -12.53 0.67
N ILE A 70 -20.25 -13.09 1.84
CA ILE A 70 -19.61 -14.39 1.94
C ILE A 70 -20.50 -15.29 1.10
N ALA A 71 -20.12 -15.54 -0.14
CA ALA A 71 -20.92 -16.29 -1.09
C ALA A 71 -20.83 -17.72 -0.62
N SER A 72 -21.73 -18.05 0.31
CA SER A 72 -22.05 -19.38 0.79
C SER A 72 -20.89 -20.37 0.75
N ALA A 73 -19.83 -20.10 1.53
CA ALA A 73 -19.03 -21.20 2.09
C ALA A 73 -19.88 -22.05 3.08
N THR A 74 -21.15 -21.67 3.29
CA THR A 74 -22.14 -22.25 4.19
C THR A 74 -22.66 -23.64 3.79
N PHE A 75 -22.24 -24.23 2.67
CA PHE A 75 -22.75 -25.57 2.26
C PHE A 75 -21.73 -26.70 2.27
N LEU A 76 -20.42 -26.43 2.40
CA LEU A 76 -19.40 -27.48 2.48
C LEU A 76 -19.05 -27.75 3.95
N SER A 77 -19.02 -29.03 4.33
CA SER A 77 -18.53 -29.42 5.66
C SER A 77 -17.06 -29.00 5.83
N PHE A 78 -16.65 -28.73 7.06
CA PHE A 78 -15.25 -28.39 7.37
C PHE A 78 -14.25 -29.43 6.83
N GLU A 79 -14.62 -30.70 6.87
CA GLU A 79 -13.83 -31.81 6.29
C GLU A 79 -13.67 -31.68 4.77
N ARG A 80 -14.74 -31.32 4.05
CA ARG A 80 -14.70 -31.10 2.59
C ARG A 80 -13.84 -29.89 2.23
N LYS A 81 -13.92 -28.82 3.02
CA LYS A 81 -13.08 -27.62 2.87
C LYS A 81 -11.59 -27.94 3.04
N GLN A 82 -11.23 -28.76 4.03
CA GLN A 82 -9.86 -29.23 4.22
C GLN A 82 -9.38 -30.14 3.07
N ALA A 83 -10.24 -31.01 2.55
CA ALA A 83 -9.90 -31.89 1.44
C ALA A 83 -9.57 -31.11 0.15
N ILE A 84 -10.33 -30.06 -0.15
CA ILE A 84 -10.08 -29.17 -1.30
C ILE A 84 -8.74 -28.46 -1.11
N LEU A 85 -8.51 -27.84 0.05
CA LEU A 85 -7.24 -27.18 0.36
C LEU A 85 -6.04 -28.12 0.23
N LYS A 86 -6.17 -29.36 0.70
CA LYS A 86 -5.12 -30.37 0.58
C LYS A 86 -4.83 -30.72 -0.89
N GLY A 87 -5.86 -30.88 -1.72
CA GLY A 87 -5.69 -31.14 -3.15
C GLY A 87 -5.00 -29.98 -3.90
N PHE A 88 -5.24 -28.74 -3.49
CA PHE A 88 -4.52 -27.58 -4.05
C PHE A 88 -3.08 -27.46 -3.51
N ALA A 89 -2.87 -27.77 -2.23
CA ALA A 89 -1.55 -27.79 -1.61
C ALA A 89 -0.59 -28.80 -2.24
N GLU A 90 -1.13 -29.93 -2.72
CA GLU A 90 -0.37 -30.96 -3.44
C GLU A 90 0.07 -30.50 -4.84
N ASN A 91 -0.63 -29.53 -5.45
CA ASN A 91 -0.34 -29.00 -6.78
C ASN A 91 0.41 -27.65 -6.76
N ASP A 92 0.34 -26.89 -5.65
CA ASP A 92 1.06 -25.64 -5.45
C ASP A 92 1.95 -25.72 -4.19
N GLY A 93 3.26 -25.88 -4.41
CA GLY A 93 4.25 -26.00 -3.34
C GLY A 93 4.29 -24.80 -2.39
N ARG A 94 3.94 -23.59 -2.85
CA ARG A 94 3.88 -22.40 -1.98
C ARG A 94 2.67 -22.43 -1.05
N LEU A 95 1.53 -22.92 -1.53
CA LEU A 95 0.35 -23.12 -0.70
C LEU A 95 0.57 -24.27 0.30
N GLY A 96 1.21 -25.34 -0.14
CA GLY A 96 1.62 -26.46 0.72
C GLY A 96 2.55 -26.06 1.85
N GLU A 97 3.57 -25.23 1.59
CA GLU A 97 4.44 -24.70 2.64
C GLU A 97 3.68 -23.84 3.66
N ARG A 98 2.77 -22.97 3.21
CA ARG A 98 1.99 -22.11 4.11
C ARG A 98 1.05 -22.92 5.01
N LEU A 99 0.38 -23.92 4.46
CA LEU A 99 -0.50 -24.81 5.24
C LEU A 99 0.29 -25.67 6.22
N THR A 100 1.44 -26.18 5.80
CA THR A 100 2.33 -26.98 6.65
C THR A 100 2.91 -26.14 7.80
N MET A 101 3.26 -24.88 7.53
CA MET A 101 3.75 -23.94 8.55
C MET A 101 2.67 -23.55 9.57
N ALA A 102 1.42 -23.38 9.14
CA ALA A 102 0.28 -23.13 10.03
C ALA A 102 0.01 -24.35 10.94
N ALA A 103 -0.12 -25.54 10.35
CA ALA A 103 -0.32 -26.78 11.09
C ALA A 103 0.82 -27.07 12.11
N ARG A 104 2.07 -26.74 11.75
CA ARG A 104 3.24 -26.94 12.61
C ARG A 104 3.28 -26.00 13.82
N LYS A 105 2.63 -24.82 13.76
CA LYS A 105 2.56 -23.88 14.88
C LYS A 105 1.52 -24.24 15.94
N GLY A 106 0.76 -25.32 15.75
CA GLY A 106 -0.33 -25.73 16.66
C GLY A 106 -1.62 -24.94 16.47
N ASP A 107 -1.55 -23.83 15.73
CA ASP A 107 -2.69 -23.10 15.18
C ASP A 107 -3.15 -23.82 13.91
N GLY A 108 -3.84 -24.97 14.07
CA GLY A 108 -4.56 -25.56 12.95
C GLY A 108 -5.41 -24.46 12.30
N ALA A 109 -5.40 -24.37 10.96
CA ALA A 109 -6.10 -23.30 10.25
C ALA A 109 -7.54 -23.22 10.76
N SER A 110 -7.88 -22.10 11.40
CA SER A 110 -9.21 -21.91 11.97
C SER A 110 -10.23 -21.99 10.84
N GLU A 111 -11.47 -22.40 11.14
CA GLU A 111 -12.52 -22.49 10.13
C GLU A 111 -12.70 -21.19 9.33
N ARG A 112 -12.48 -20.04 9.99
CA ARG A 112 -12.48 -18.72 9.33
C ARG A 112 -11.33 -18.52 8.35
N GLU A 113 -10.14 -19.02 8.66
CA GLU A 113 -8.99 -18.93 7.75
C GLU A 113 -9.15 -19.88 6.57
N VAL A 114 -9.66 -21.09 6.82
CA VAL A 114 -10.02 -22.05 5.77
C VAL A 114 -11.04 -21.45 4.81
N ASP A 115 -12.08 -20.79 5.34
CA ASP A 115 -13.09 -20.11 4.55
C ASP A 115 -12.52 -18.93 3.75
N SER A 116 -11.63 -18.16 4.36
CA SER A 116 -10.95 -17.05 3.69
C SER A 116 -10.09 -17.52 2.52
N ILE A 117 -9.33 -18.61 2.69
CA ILE A 117 -8.46 -19.14 1.63
C ILE A 117 -9.30 -19.73 0.48
N LEU A 118 -10.40 -20.43 0.79
CA LEU A 118 -11.31 -20.95 -0.23
C LEU A 118 -12.00 -19.82 -1.00
N GLN A 119 -12.36 -18.73 -0.33
CA GLN A 119 -12.90 -17.55 -1.00
C GLN A 119 -11.86 -16.92 -1.94
N ASP A 120 -10.62 -16.76 -1.49
CA ASP A 120 -9.53 -16.25 -2.35
C ASP A 120 -9.32 -17.16 -3.58
N LEU A 121 -9.40 -18.49 -3.42
CA LEU A 121 -9.28 -19.45 -4.53
C LEU A 121 -10.45 -19.34 -5.53
N ARG A 122 -11.68 -19.08 -5.06
CA ARG A 122 -12.83 -18.79 -5.94
C ARG A 122 -12.67 -17.47 -6.67
N ASP A 123 -12.24 -16.42 -5.97
CA ASP A 123 -12.05 -15.09 -6.54
C ASP A 123 -10.97 -15.09 -7.64
N LEU A 124 -9.96 -15.96 -7.49
CA LEU A 124 -8.94 -16.23 -8.52
C LEU A 124 -9.45 -17.11 -9.68
N GLY A 125 -10.68 -17.62 -9.60
CA GLY A 125 -11.29 -18.50 -10.58
C GLY A 125 -10.72 -19.93 -10.59
N ALA A 126 -9.94 -20.31 -9.58
CA ALA A 126 -9.28 -21.61 -9.50
C ALA A 126 -10.25 -22.73 -9.09
N ILE A 127 -11.33 -22.40 -8.38
CA ILE A 127 -12.40 -23.34 -7.99
C ILE A 127 -13.80 -22.74 -8.23
N ASP A 128 -14.78 -23.61 -8.44
CA ASP A 128 -16.19 -23.26 -8.53
C ASP A 128 -16.90 -23.16 -7.15
N GLU A 129 -18.22 -22.96 -7.16
CA GLU A 129 -19.05 -22.87 -5.95
C GLU A 129 -19.04 -24.17 -5.13
N ASP A 130 -18.81 -25.32 -5.77
CA ASP A 130 -18.76 -26.64 -5.15
C ASP A 130 -17.34 -27.05 -4.71
N GLY A 131 -16.35 -26.20 -4.98
CA GLY A 131 -14.94 -26.41 -4.64
C GLY A 131 -14.22 -27.35 -5.62
N ASN A 132 -14.76 -27.56 -6.81
CA ASN A 132 -14.07 -28.28 -7.87
C ASN A 132 -13.18 -27.32 -8.66
N PRO A 133 -11.99 -27.76 -9.11
CA PRO A 133 -11.12 -26.95 -9.95
C PRO A 133 -11.79 -26.61 -11.28
N ARG A 134 -11.59 -25.38 -11.76
CA ARG A 134 -12.00 -24.95 -13.10
C ARG A 134 -10.87 -25.08 -14.13
#